data_AF-A0A2V8RT49-F1
#
_entry.id   AF-A0A2V8RT49-F1
#
_cell.length_a   1.000
_cell.length_b   1.000
_cell.length_c   1.000
_cell.angle_alpha   90.00
_cell.angle_beta   90.00
_cell.angle_gamma   90.00
#
_symmetry.space_group_name_H-M   'P 1'
#
loop_
_entity.id
_entity.type
_entity.pdbx_description
1 polymer ?
#
loop_
_entity_poly.entity_id
_entity_poly.type
_entity_poly.pdbx_seq_one_letter_code
_entity_poly.pdbx_strand_id
1 'polypeptide(L)'
;MAYDLQDYVQQTKAVADAGRLLQNFLGGEEDARDEAVKQLAEAAEQQTKQGAGYRAFMFSEMKQAPTDKGVGARATEEVLAGALGEMRVADVLIAAGRAVGETGEPPQPHLLDEALNRLEDTTQTFKQALVGAQAADAKAAGHLAFVESAAAAAVVKSADLDHAKSAYREQSAAALQTVVDESRGVVASVIETLKGSEIGGKVTEALSALGNKLLDLPQLEALGKLVRQGLEKLNNAIDALLNLVGNDALKRVKEKLAELWEKFSGGKDVLTQVLEHLFGVTATEAKIKEVCELQGLILGTVDQGSTDLQELAARYKGQMKLAKGIAGGLAIVAPAVVWLSGANPGVVLAVAFASVLMIAVVLLLGMDYADSGRILQRVRGVGEITESLRPAV
;
A
#
# COMPACT_ATOMS: atom_id res chain seq x y z
N MET A 1 -2.16 8.85 -24.72
CA MET A 1 -0.80 8.61 -24.22
C MET A 1 -0.94 7.71 -23.01
N ALA A 2 -0.57 6.44 -23.13
CA ALA A 2 -0.40 5.59 -21.97
C ALA A 2 0.91 6.03 -21.30
N TYR A 3 0.86 6.49 -20.06
CA TYR A 3 2.08 6.78 -19.31
C TYR A 3 2.68 5.45 -18.87
N ASP A 4 3.95 5.23 -19.22
CA ASP A 4 4.58 3.93 -19.08
C ASP A 4 5.12 3.75 -17.65
N LEU A 5 4.57 2.78 -16.94
CA LEU A 5 5.09 2.28 -15.68
C LEU A 5 6.57 1.87 -15.81
N GLN A 6 7.00 1.40 -16.98
CA GLN A 6 8.40 1.12 -17.25
C GLN A 6 9.27 2.36 -17.07
N ASP A 7 8.83 3.52 -17.57
CA ASP A 7 9.56 4.78 -17.40
C ASP A 7 9.65 5.15 -15.92
N TYR A 8 8.55 5.02 -15.17
CA TYR A 8 8.55 5.25 -13.72
C TYR A 8 9.56 4.38 -12.97
N VAL A 9 9.63 3.08 -13.30
CA VAL A 9 10.59 2.14 -12.73
C VAL A 9 12.03 2.51 -13.12
N GLN A 10 12.26 2.93 -14.36
CA GLN A 10 13.60 3.37 -14.81
C GLN A 10 14.06 4.63 -14.08
N GLN A 11 13.18 5.62 -13.87
CA GLN A 11 13.54 6.81 -13.08
C GLN A 11 13.82 6.48 -11.63
N THR A 12 13.04 5.55 -11.05
CA THR A 12 13.28 5.09 -9.68
C THR A 12 14.65 4.40 -9.56
N LYS A 13 15.06 3.65 -10.58
CA LYS A 13 16.42 3.10 -10.68
C LYS A 13 17.48 4.21 -10.83
N ALA A 14 17.23 5.25 -11.62
CA ALA A 14 18.18 6.35 -11.79
C ALA A 14 18.50 7.03 -10.44
N VAL A 15 17.53 7.14 -9.53
CA VAL A 15 17.76 7.61 -8.16
C VAL A 15 18.71 6.67 -7.40
N ALA A 16 18.51 5.36 -7.50
CA ALA A 16 19.40 4.38 -6.85
C ALA A 16 20.83 4.48 -7.40
N ASP A 17 20.98 4.54 -8.73
CA ASP A 17 22.28 4.64 -9.39
C ASP A 17 23.00 5.95 -8.99
N ALA A 18 22.28 7.08 -8.91
CA ALA A 18 22.84 8.35 -8.44
C ALA A 18 23.18 8.33 -6.93
N GLY A 19 22.40 7.63 -6.11
CA GLY A 19 22.70 7.46 -4.69
C GLY A 19 23.93 6.58 -4.44
N ARG A 20 24.14 5.54 -5.26
CA ARG A 20 25.38 4.74 -5.27
C ARG A 20 26.59 5.57 -5.67
N LEU A 21 26.43 6.48 -6.64
CA LEU A 21 27.47 7.43 -6.98
C LEU A 21 27.85 8.31 -5.78
N LEU A 22 26.86 8.88 -5.09
CA LEU A 22 27.10 9.65 -3.86
C LEU A 22 27.81 8.82 -2.79
N GLN A 23 27.38 7.58 -2.55
CA GLN A 23 27.99 6.67 -1.60
C GLN A 23 29.51 6.51 -1.85
N ASN A 24 29.92 6.40 -3.12
CA ASN A 24 31.33 6.27 -3.50
C ASN A 24 32.15 7.53 -3.20
N PHE A 25 31.53 8.71 -3.16
CA PHE A 25 32.20 9.99 -2.94
C PHE A 25 32.03 10.55 -1.51
N LEU A 26 31.37 9.83 -0.60
CA LEU A 26 31.18 10.30 0.79
C LEU A 26 32.50 10.58 1.52
N GLY A 27 33.54 9.79 1.28
CA GLY A 27 34.89 9.98 1.82
C GLY A 27 35.88 10.65 0.86
N GLY A 28 35.41 11.14 -0.28
CA GLY A 28 36.24 11.73 -1.34
C GLY A 28 36.42 13.24 -1.21
N GLU A 29 36.88 13.87 -2.29
CA GLU A 29 37.01 15.33 -2.41
C GLU A 29 35.63 16.02 -2.32
N GLU A 30 35.60 17.20 -1.70
CA GLU A 30 34.37 17.96 -1.47
C GLU A 30 33.62 18.29 -2.78
N ASP A 31 34.33 18.76 -3.81
CA ASP A 31 33.74 19.06 -5.12
C ASP A 31 33.08 17.82 -5.77
N ALA A 32 33.69 16.64 -5.64
CA ALA A 32 33.15 15.40 -6.18
C ALA A 32 31.91 14.93 -5.41
N ARG A 33 31.92 15.10 -4.09
CA ARG A 33 30.76 14.82 -3.23
C ARG A 33 29.59 15.75 -3.56
N ASP A 34 29.85 17.04 -3.72
CA ASP A 34 28.82 18.05 -4.02
C ASP A 34 28.16 17.82 -5.38
N GLU A 35 28.96 17.44 -6.39
CA GLU A 35 28.43 17.06 -7.69
C GLU A 35 27.58 15.78 -7.60
N ALA A 36 27.98 14.78 -6.81
CA ALA A 36 27.17 13.58 -6.60
C ALA A 36 25.86 13.85 -5.84
N VAL A 37 25.87 14.76 -4.86
CA VAL A 37 24.66 15.27 -4.19
C VAL A 37 23.72 15.92 -5.19
N LYS A 38 24.26 16.76 -6.08
CA LYS A 38 23.48 17.42 -7.12
C LYS A 38 22.82 16.42 -8.07
N GLN A 39 23.55 15.41 -8.53
CA GLN A 39 23.02 14.38 -9.43
C GLN A 39 21.91 13.54 -8.77
N LEU A 40 22.07 13.17 -7.49
CA LEU A 40 21.01 12.50 -6.74
C LEU A 40 19.74 13.36 -6.64
N ALA A 41 19.91 14.65 -6.34
CA ALA A 41 18.79 15.57 -6.22
C ALA A 41 18.05 15.81 -7.55
N GLU A 42 18.80 15.86 -8.66
CA GLU A 42 18.25 15.99 -10.02
C GLU A 42 17.49 14.73 -10.45
N ALA A 43 18.06 13.54 -10.18
CA ALA A 43 17.40 12.26 -10.45
C ALA A 43 16.07 12.14 -9.68
N ALA A 44 16.05 12.55 -8.41
CA ALA A 44 14.83 12.56 -7.60
C ALA A 44 13.77 13.53 -8.14
N GLU A 45 14.17 14.72 -8.58
CA GLU A 45 13.26 15.71 -9.18
C GLU A 45 12.67 15.20 -10.50
N GLN A 46 13.49 14.58 -11.35
CA GLN A 46 13.04 13.98 -12.60
C GLN A 46 12.03 12.84 -12.34
N GLN A 47 12.29 12.00 -11.33
CA GLN A 47 11.36 10.96 -10.91
C GLN A 47 10.04 11.56 -10.41
N THR A 48 10.05 12.69 -9.66
CA THR A 48 8.82 13.40 -9.26
C THR A 48 7.98 13.83 -10.45
N LYS A 49 8.62 14.49 -11.44
CA LYS A 49 7.94 15.04 -12.61
C LYS A 49 7.23 13.95 -13.40
N GLN A 50 7.89 12.81 -13.59
CA GLN A 50 7.30 11.67 -14.31
C GLN A 50 6.27 10.92 -13.46
N GLY A 51 6.52 10.77 -12.16
CA GLY A 51 5.59 10.15 -11.22
C GLY A 51 4.24 10.87 -11.14
N ALA A 52 4.22 12.20 -11.28
CA ALA A 52 2.98 12.97 -11.30
C ALA A 52 2.06 12.60 -12.48
N GLY A 53 2.63 12.41 -13.69
CA GLY A 53 1.87 11.99 -14.87
C GLY A 53 1.32 10.57 -14.74
N TYR A 54 2.15 9.64 -14.26
CA TYR A 54 1.75 8.26 -13.98
C TYR A 54 0.62 8.19 -12.93
N ARG A 55 0.76 8.91 -11.82
CA ARG A 55 -0.29 8.98 -10.78
C ARG A 55 -1.60 9.54 -11.33
N ALA A 56 -1.55 10.64 -12.09
CA ALA A 56 -2.74 11.24 -12.68
C ALA A 56 -3.48 10.26 -13.61
N PHE A 57 -2.74 9.48 -14.40
CA PHE A 57 -3.30 8.41 -15.22
C PHE A 57 -3.96 7.33 -14.35
N MET A 58 -3.29 6.83 -13.32
CA MET A 58 -3.88 5.83 -12.40
C MET A 58 -5.14 6.32 -11.69
N PHE A 59 -5.17 7.58 -11.25
CA PHE A 59 -6.38 8.16 -10.66
C PHE A 59 -7.52 8.29 -11.67
N SER A 60 -7.22 8.45 -12.97
CA SER A 60 -8.24 8.45 -14.02
C SER A 60 -8.81 7.05 -14.27
N GLU A 61 -7.97 6.01 -14.22
CA GLU A 61 -8.40 4.61 -14.33
C GLU A 61 -9.27 4.21 -13.14
N MET A 62 -8.92 4.63 -11.91
CA MET A 62 -9.74 4.35 -10.72
C MET A 62 -11.15 4.93 -10.78
N LYS A 63 -11.39 6.00 -11.54
CA LYS A 63 -12.76 6.53 -11.74
C LYS A 63 -13.64 5.57 -12.54
N GLN A 64 -13.05 4.64 -13.28
CA GLN A 64 -13.75 3.60 -14.03
C GLN A 64 -14.04 2.36 -13.17
N ALA A 65 -13.51 2.29 -11.94
CA ALA A 65 -13.69 1.15 -11.03
C ALA A 65 -15.14 0.73 -10.76
N PRO A 66 -16.14 1.64 -10.67
CA PRO A 66 -17.53 1.23 -10.48
C PRO A 66 -18.09 0.40 -11.65
N THR A 67 -17.59 0.63 -12.86
CA THR A 67 -18.04 -0.04 -14.09
C THR A 67 -17.15 -1.21 -14.50
N ASP A 68 -15.86 -1.18 -14.14
CA ASP A 68 -14.91 -2.26 -14.37
C ASP A 68 -14.06 -2.51 -13.12
N LYS A 69 -14.43 -3.54 -12.37
CA LYS A 69 -13.74 -3.96 -11.14
C LYS A 69 -12.33 -4.48 -11.43
N GLY A 70 -12.09 -5.01 -12.63
CA GLY A 70 -10.75 -5.43 -13.06
C GLY A 70 -9.82 -4.23 -13.19
N VAL A 71 -10.29 -3.12 -13.78
CA VAL A 71 -9.55 -1.84 -13.83
C VAL A 71 -9.35 -1.27 -12.42
N GLY A 72 -10.39 -1.27 -11.58
CA GLY A 72 -10.31 -0.74 -10.21
C GLY A 72 -9.28 -1.46 -9.33
N ALA A 73 -9.23 -2.78 -9.41
CA ALA A 73 -8.27 -3.60 -8.67
C ALA A 73 -6.82 -3.33 -9.12
N ARG A 74 -6.59 -3.24 -10.43
CA ARG A 74 -5.27 -2.98 -11.02
C ARG A 74 -4.76 -1.59 -10.67
N ALA A 75 -5.59 -0.57 -10.85
CA ALA A 75 -5.21 0.80 -10.53
C ALA A 75 -4.93 0.98 -9.02
N THR A 76 -5.61 0.24 -8.15
CA THR A 76 -5.29 0.21 -6.70
C THR A 76 -3.88 -0.32 -6.44
N GLU A 77 -3.52 -1.45 -7.05
CA GLU A 77 -2.18 -2.05 -6.94
C GLU A 77 -1.09 -1.11 -7.47
N GLU A 78 -1.33 -0.49 -8.62
CA GLU A 78 -0.41 0.46 -9.26
C GLU A 78 -0.20 1.75 -8.45
N VAL A 79 -1.24 2.25 -7.77
CA VAL A 79 -1.12 3.39 -6.85
C VAL A 79 -0.34 3.02 -5.59
N LEU A 80 -0.59 1.83 -5.00
CA LEU A 80 0.19 1.35 -3.86
C LEU A 80 1.67 1.17 -4.22
N ALA A 81 1.97 0.63 -5.40
CA ALA A 81 3.33 0.49 -5.89
C ALA A 81 4.00 1.85 -6.13
N GLY A 82 3.27 2.81 -6.69
CA GLY A 82 3.72 4.20 -6.81
C GLY A 82 4.07 4.81 -5.45
N ALA A 83 3.17 4.69 -4.47
CA ALA A 83 3.40 5.18 -3.11
C ALA A 83 4.61 4.51 -2.43
N LEU A 84 4.78 3.20 -2.62
CA LEU A 84 5.98 2.49 -2.15
C LEU A 84 7.26 3.02 -2.81
N GLY A 85 7.24 3.26 -4.12
CA GLY A 85 8.38 3.83 -4.85
C GLY A 85 8.77 5.21 -4.32
N GLU A 86 7.80 6.11 -4.15
CA GLU A 86 8.02 7.43 -3.55
C GLU A 86 8.58 7.32 -2.11
N MET A 87 8.07 6.39 -1.30
CA MET A 87 8.57 6.13 0.05
C MET A 87 10.02 5.64 0.06
N ARG A 88 10.42 4.78 -0.89
CA ARG A 88 11.81 4.30 -0.99
C ARG A 88 12.76 5.38 -1.48
N VAL A 89 12.32 6.23 -2.40
CA VAL A 89 13.09 7.42 -2.80
C VAL A 89 13.22 8.40 -1.63
N ALA A 90 12.18 8.57 -0.82
CA ALA A 90 12.23 9.37 0.40
C ALA A 90 13.31 8.85 1.38
N ASP A 91 13.32 7.53 1.64
CA ASP A 91 14.31 6.86 2.50
C ASP A 91 15.75 7.14 2.01
N VAL A 92 16.02 6.96 0.72
CA VAL A 92 17.34 7.25 0.13
C VAL A 92 17.74 8.71 0.30
N LEU A 93 16.84 9.65 0.01
CA LEU A 93 17.15 11.08 0.10
C LEU A 93 17.41 11.54 1.54
N ILE A 94 16.60 11.07 2.49
CA ILE A 94 16.80 11.38 3.91
C ILE A 94 18.11 10.76 4.41
N ALA A 95 18.37 9.49 4.07
CA ALA A 95 19.60 8.81 4.44
C ALA A 95 20.84 9.47 3.81
N ALA A 96 20.75 9.90 2.55
CA ALA A 96 21.80 10.64 1.86
C ALA A 96 22.08 11.99 2.53
N GLY A 97 21.03 12.76 2.87
CA GLY A 97 21.15 14.00 3.62
C GLY A 97 21.88 13.81 4.96
N ARG A 98 21.55 12.75 5.70
CA ARG A 98 22.27 12.38 6.94
C ARG A 98 23.72 11.97 6.68
N ALA A 99 24.00 11.28 5.57
CA ALA A 99 25.34 10.85 5.21
C ALA A 99 26.26 12.02 4.83
N VAL A 100 25.71 13.10 4.26
CA VAL A 100 26.49 14.30 3.90
C VAL A 100 26.44 15.40 4.97
N GLY A 101 25.75 15.18 6.08
CA GLY A 101 25.71 16.12 7.20
C GLY A 101 24.72 17.28 7.05
N GLU A 102 23.73 17.19 6.16
CA GLU A 102 22.66 18.19 6.00
C GLU A 102 21.83 18.40 7.28
N THR A 103 21.89 17.43 8.20
CA THR A 103 21.14 17.43 9.46
C THR A 103 21.90 18.09 10.62
N GLY A 104 23.19 18.38 10.49
CA GLY A 104 24.02 18.88 11.59
C GLY A 104 24.34 17.83 12.68
N GLU A 105 23.82 16.60 12.57
CA GLU A 105 24.26 15.44 13.35
C GLU A 105 25.58 14.86 12.81
N PRO A 106 26.30 14.05 13.60
CA PRO A 106 27.39 13.24 13.06
C PRO A 106 26.91 12.42 11.84
N PRO A 107 27.65 12.47 10.71
CA PRO A 107 27.26 11.76 9.50
C PRO A 107 27.04 10.26 9.71
N GLN A 108 25.97 9.72 9.12
CA GLN A 108 25.59 8.29 9.25
C GLN A 108 25.56 7.60 7.88
N PRO A 109 26.72 7.33 7.27
CA PRO A 109 26.82 6.83 5.89
C PRO A 109 26.25 5.42 5.69
N HIS A 110 26.21 4.59 6.74
CA HIS A 110 25.65 3.24 6.68
C HIS A 110 24.15 3.23 6.36
N LEU A 111 23.40 4.25 6.79
CA LEU A 111 21.96 4.34 6.50
C LEU A 111 21.68 4.53 5.01
N LEU A 112 22.59 5.22 4.29
CA LEU A 112 22.46 5.38 2.85
C LEU A 112 22.61 4.02 2.13
N ASP A 113 23.55 3.19 2.56
CA ASP A 113 23.72 1.85 1.97
C ASP A 113 22.45 1.01 2.13
N GLU A 114 21.89 0.96 3.34
CA GLU A 114 20.68 0.21 3.61
C GLU A 114 19.47 0.73 2.81
N ALA A 115 19.31 2.05 2.71
CA ALA A 115 18.24 2.67 1.94
C ALA A 115 18.37 2.35 0.43
N LEU A 116 19.59 2.36 -0.10
CA LEU A 116 19.87 2.01 -1.49
C LEU A 116 19.58 0.53 -1.76
N ASN A 117 20.02 -0.38 -0.89
CA ASN A 117 19.70 -1.81 -1.01
C ASN A 117 18.17 -2.02 -1.07
N ARG A 118 17.40 -1.35 -0.20
CA ARG A 118 15.92 -1.44 -0.19
C ARG A 118 15.28 -0.86 -1.45
N LEU A 119 15.80 0.26 -1.97
CA LEU A 119 15.32 0.86 -3.21
C LEU A 119 15.61 -0.06 -4.41
N GLU A 120 16.81 -0.61 -4.49
CA GLU A 120 17.22 -1.56 -5.52
C GLU A 120 16.35 -2.81 -5.52
N ASP A 121 16.14 -3.44 -4.36
CA ASP A 121 15.25 -4.61 -4.20
C ASP A 121 13.81 -4.29 -4.66
N THR A 122 13.33 -3.10 -4.33
CA THR A 122 11.99 -2.63 -4.74
C THR A 122 11.92 -2.46 -6.26
N THR A 123 12.92 -1.80 -6.87
CA THR A 123 12.96 -1.62 -8.33
C THR A 123 13.09 -2.95 -9.07
N GLN A 124 13.84 -3.91 -8.52
CA GLN A 124 13.98 -5.25 -9.09
C GLN A 124 12.65 -6.01 -9.01
N THR A 125 11.94 -5.89 -7.89
CA THR A 125 10.59 -6.47 -7.73
C THR A 125 9.62 -5.87 -8.75
N PHE A 126 9.67 -4.56 -8.99
CA PHE A 126 8.83 -3.89 -9.99
C PHE A 126 9.15 -4.36 -11.42
N LYS A 127 10.44 -4.51 -11.75
CA LYS A 127 10.87 -5.04 -13.06
C LYS A 127 10.40 -6.47 -13.28
N GLN A 128 10.51 -7.33 -12.27
CA GLN A 128 10.04 -8.72 -12.37
C GLN A 128 8.52 -8.78 -12.57
N ALA A 129 7.77 -7.94 -11.86
CA ALA A 129 6.32 -7.84 -12.03
C ALA A 129 5.92 -7.37 -13.44
N LEU A 130 6.65 -6.40 -14.01
CA LEU A 130 6.47 -5.92 -15.39
C LEU A 130 6.72 -7.03 -16.43
N VAL A 131 7.83 -7.77 -16.30
CA VAL A 131 8.15 -8.88 -17.21
C VAL A 131 7.10 -10.00 -17.13
N GLY A 132 6.65 -10.32 -15.91
CA GLY A 132 5.58 -11.29 -15.70
C GLY A 132 4.27 -10.89 -16.37
N ALA A 133 3.89 -9.61 -16.27
CA ALA A 133 2.69 -9.07 -16.91
C ALA A 133 2.75 -9.12 -18.45
N GLN A 134 3.93 -8.87 -19.04
CA GLN A 134 4.13 -8.96 -20.49
C GLN A 134 4.03 -10.40 -21.01
N ALA A 135 4.45 -11.39 -20.22
CA ALA A 135 4.38 -12.81 -20.58
C ALA A 135 2.97 -13.41 -20.47
N ALA A 136 2.08 -12.84 -19.66
CA ALA A 136 0.77 -13.40 -19.30
C ALA A 136 -0.41 -12.95 -20.19
N ASP A 137 -0.17 -12.28 -21.32
CA ASP A 137 -1.20 -11.65 -22.18
C ASP A 137 -2.05 -10.63 -21.38
N ALA A 138 -1.50 -9.41 -21.27
CA ALA A 138 -1.77 -8.30 -20.33
C ALA A 138 -3.22 -7.79 -20.13
N LYS A 139 -4.26 -8.50 -20.61
CA LYS A 139 -5.66 -8.10 -20.43
C LYS A 139 -6.26 -8.48 -19.07
N ALA A 140 -5.73 -9.48 -18.37
CA ALA A 140 -6.32 -9.98 -17.12
C ALA A 140 -5.54 -9.66 -15.83
N ALA A 141 -4.21 -9.47 -15.92
CA ALA A 141 -3.36 -9.12 -14.78
C ALA A 141 -2.95 -7.64 -14.84
N GLY A 142 -2.80 -6.97 -13.70
CA GLY A 142 -2.24 -5.61 -13.63
C GLY A 142 -0.87 -5.52 -14.29
N HIS A 143 -0.47 -4.32 -14.73
CA HIS A 143 0.86 -4.12 -15.31
C HIS A 143 1.99 -4.44 -14.32
N LEU A 144 1.70 -4.39 -13.02
CA LEU A 144 2.49 -5.00 -11.96
C LEU A 144 1.74 -6.21 -11.44
N ALA A 145 2.07 -7.40 -11.93
CA ALA A 145 1.52 -8.63 -11.37
C ALA A 145 2.32 -9.00 -10.09
N PHE A 146 2.09 -8.31 -8.95
CA PHE A 146 2.65 -8.76 -7.67
C PHE A 146 1.90 -9.97 -7.09
N VAL A 147 0.81 -10.36 -7.74
CA VAL A 147 0.20 -11.67 -7.60
C VAL A 147 1.30 -12.70 -7.90
N GLU A 148 1.78 -13.41 -6.87
CA GLU A 148 2.55 -14.64 -7.06
C GLU A 148 1.80 -15.43 -8.12
N SER A 149 2.43 -15.67 -9.29
CA SER A 149 1.78 -16.27 -10.45
C SER A 149 0.87 -17.39 -9.99
N ALA A 150 -0.42 -17.10 -9.90
CA ALA A 150 -1.44 -18.10 -9.73
C ALA A 150 -1.45 -18.77 -11.08
N ALA A 151 -0.50 -19.70 -11.27
CA ALA A 151 -0.19 -20.37 -12.53
C ALA A 151 -1.52 -20.72 -13.18
N ALA A 152 -1.90 -19.91 -14.18
CA ALA A 152 -3.26 -19.76 -14.71
C ALA A 152 -4.28 -20.60 -13.94
N ALA A 153 -4.74 -20.12 -12.75
CA ALA A 153 -5.47 -20.91 -11.78
C ALA A 153 -6.48 -21.81 -12.51
N ALA A 154 -6.12 -23.09 -12.65
CA ALA A 154 -6.90 -24.01 -13.45
C ALA A 154 -8.27 -24.04 -12.79
N VAL A 155 -9.32 -23.70 -13.55
CA VAL A 155 -10.69 -23.64 -13.03
C VAL A 155 -10.90 -24.86 -12.13
N VAL A 156 -11.24 -24.63 -10.87
CA VAL A 156 -11.52 -25.70 -9.92
C VAL A 156 -12.61 -26.55 -10.56
N LYS A 157 -12.35 -27.84 -10.82
CA LYS A 157 -13.33 -28.73 -11.44
C LYS A 157 -13.80 -29.73 -10.39
N SER A 158 -15.05 -29.59 -9.97
CA SER A 158 -15.66 -30.50 -9.01
C SER A 158 -16.38 -31.64 -9.72
N ALA A 159 -16.46 -32.80 -9.06
CA ALA A 159 -17.12 -33.99 -9.62
C ALA A 159 -18.66 -33.82 -9.69
N ASP A 160 -19.22 -33.10 -8.72
CA ASP A 160 -20.65 -32.79 -8.64
C ASP A 160 -20.87 -31.49 -7.84
N LEU A 161 -22.14 -31.09 -7.74
CA LEU A 161 -22.54 -29.83 -7.10
C LEU A 161 -22.28 -29.80 -5.60
N ASP A 162 -22.34 -30.94 -4.90
CA ASP A 162 -22.09 -30.98 -3.46
C ASP A 162 -20.61 -30.78 -3.16
N HIS A 163 -19.74 -31.41 -3.94
CA HIS A 163 -18.30 -31.15 -3.89
C HIS A 163 -17.97 -29.69 -4.25
N ALA A 164 -18.62 -29.13 -5.27
CA ALA A 164 -18.42 -27.71 -5.65
C ALA A 164 -18.84 -26.75 -4.53
N LYS A 165 -19.99 -26.99 -3.89
CA LYS A 165 -20.44 -26.19 -2.73
C LYS A 165 -19.48 -26.30 -1.56
N SER A 166 -18.94 -27.50 -1.30
CA SER A 166 -17.94 -27.69 -0.24
C SER A 166 -16.66 -26.93 -0.55
N ALA A 167 -16.11 -27.08 -1.75
CA ALA A 167 -14.91 -26.36 -2.20
C ALA A 167 -15.12 -24.84 -2.17
N TYR A 168 -16.28 -24.36 -2.61
CA TYR A 168 -16.62 -22.93 -2.54
C TYR A 168 -16.62 -22.39 -1.11
N ARG A 169 -17.22 -23.11 -0.16
CA ARG A 169 -17.22 -22.71 1.26
C ARG A 169 -15.81 -22.66 1.83
N GLU A 170 -14.99 -23.68 1.55
CA GLU A 170 -13.60 -23.74 1.99
C GLU A 170 -12.78 -22.57 1.42
N GLN A 171 -12.90 -22.31 0.11
CA GLN A 171 -12.19 -21.21 -0.54
C GLN A 171 -12.68 -19.84 -0.07
N SER A 172 -13.97 -19.70 0.22
CA SER A 172 -14.53 -18.45 0.76
C SER A 172 -13.99 -18.16 2.16
N ALA A 173 -13.95 -19.19 3.01
CA ALA A 173 -13.37 -19.08 4.35
C ALA A 173 -11.87 -18.76 4.28
N ALA A 174 -11.12 -19.45 3.42
CA ALA A 174 -9.70 -19.18 3.20
C ALA A 174 -9.44 -17.76 2.67
N ALA A 175 -10.27 -17.26 1.76
CA ALA A 175 -10.17 -15.89 1.24
C ALA A 175 -10.45 -14.85 2.33
N LEU A 176 -11.51 -15.01 3.12
CA LEU A 176 -11.82 -14.12 4.25
C LEU A 176 -10.71 -14.15 5.30
N GLN A 177 -10.18 -15.33 5.62
CA GLN A 177 -9.06 -15.48 6.55
C GLN A 177 -7.80 -14.77 6.02
N THR A 178 -7.50 -14.90 4.73
CA THR A 178 -6.40 -14.19 4.07
C THR A 178 -6.58 -12.67 4.20
N VAL A 179 -7.81 -12.17 4.02
CA VAL A 179 -8.11 -10.73 4.19
C VAL A 179 -7.78 -10.26 5.60
N VAL A 180 -8.16 -11.04 6.62
CA VAL A 180 -7.90 -10.73 8.03
C VAL A 180 -6.41 -10.82 8.37
N ASP A 181 -5.73 -11.90 8.01
CA ASP A 181 -4.34 -12.17 8.40
C ASP A 181 -3.36 -11.20 7.75
N GLU A 182 -3.53 -10.92 6.46
CA GLU A 182 -2.67 -9.98 5.75
C GLU A 182 -2.92 -8.53 6.24
N SER A 183 -4.19 -8.16 6.50
CA SER A 183 -4.51 -6.89 7.17
C SER A 183 -3.85 -6.78 8.53
N ARG A 184 -3.94 -7.83 9.35
CA ARG A 184 -3.34 -7.88 10.69
C ARG A 184 -1.85 -7.64 10.61
N GLY A 185 -1.16 -8.29 9.66
CA GLY A 185 0.27 -8.12 9.46
C GLY A 185 0.69 -6.67 9.20
N VAL A 186 -0.06 -5.95 8.35
CA VAL A 186 0.22 -4.53 8.07
C VAL A 186 -0.14 -3.65 9.27
N VAL A 187 -1.34 -3.82 9.82
CA VAL A 187 -1.84 -2.99 10.94
C VAL A 187 -0.95 -3.15 12.17
N ALA A 188 -0.55 -4.37 12.53
CA ALA A 188 0.35 -4.62 13.65
C ALA A 188 1.70 -3.90 13.46
N SER A 189 2.29 -3.97 12.26
CA SER A 189 3.56 -3.32 11.95
C SER A 189 3.48 -1.78 12.05
N VAL A 190 2.40 -1.18 11.55
CA VAL A 190 2.17 0.27 11.69
C VAL A 190 2.01 0.65 13.15
N ILE A 191 1.27 -0.15 13.90
CA ILE A 191 1.01 0.08 15.30
C ILE A 191 2.27 -0.06 16.17
N GLU A 192 3.15 -1.02 15.88
CA GLU A 192 4.45 -1.15 16.54
C GLU A 192 5.29 0.11 16.33
N THR A 193 5.27 0.67 15.12
CA THR A 193 5.94 1.93 14.78
C THR A 193 5.39 3.09 15.63
N LEU A 194 4.07 3.15 15.81
CA LEU A 194 3.41 4.16 16.64
C LEU A 194 3.73 3.98 18.15
N LYS A 195 3.84 2.74 18.63
CA LYS A 195 4.16 2.45 20.05
C LYS A 195 5.60 2.77 20.42
N GLY A 196 6.54 2.62 19.50
CA GLY A 196 7.97 2.78 19.76
C GLY A 196 8.48 4.23 19.82
N SER A 197 7.62 5.24 19.74
CA SER A 197 8.05 6.62 19.51
C SER A 197 7.09 7.67 20.08
N GLU A 198 7.55 8.93 20.16
CA GLU A 198 6.72 10.10 20.49
C GLU A 198 5.54 10.30 19.51
N ILE A 199 5.59 9.64 18.35
CA ILE A 199 4.54 9.62 17.33
C ILE A 199 3.24 9.05 17.88
N GLY A 200 3.30 8.05 18.78
CA GLY A 200 2.11 7.43 19.37
C GLY A 200 1.21 8.42 20.12
N GLY A 201 1.80 9.44 20.75
CA GLY A 201 1.06 10.51 21.43
C GLY A 201 0.25 11.40 20.48
N LYS A 202 0.56 11.38 19.19
CA LYS A 202 -0.09 12.18 18.14
C LYS A 202 -1.18 11.43 17.39
N VAL A 203 -1.45 10.16 17.72
CA VAL A 203 -2.41 9.34 16.96
C VAL A 203 -3.84 9.88 17.07
N THR A 204 -4.30 10.32 18.24
CA THR A 204 -5.64 10.90 18.39
C THR A 204 -5.80 12.21 17.61
N GLU A 205 -4.73 13.01 17.56
CA GLU A 205 -4.67 14.23 16.75
C GLU A 205 -4.76 13.86 15.26
N ALA A 206 -3.91 12.94 14.79
CA ALA A 206 -3.92 12.42 13.43
C ALA A 206 -5.28 11.82 13.01
N LEU A 207 -5.93 11.04 13.88
CA LEU A 207 -7.27 10.49 13.67
C LEU A 207 -8.32 11.59 13.51
N SER A 208 -8.26 12.62 14.37
CA SER A 208 -9.17 13.76 14.30
C SER A 208 -9.05 14.50 12.98
N ALA A 209 -7.84 14.47 12.44
CA ALA A 209 -7.41 15.19 11.27
C ALA A 209 -7.74 14.43 9.96
N LEU A 210 -7.93 13.10 9.98
CA LEU A 210 -8.38 12.32 8.82
C LEU A 210 -9.56 12.95 8.07
N GLY A 211 -9.40 13.10 6.74
CA GLY A 211 -10.40 13.72 5.86
C GLY A 211 -10.26 15.23 5.71
N ASN A 212 -9.29 15.86 6.41
CA ASN A 212 -8.88 17.24 6.22
C ASN A 212 -7.49 17.30 5.56
N LYS A 213 -7.20 18.38 4.82
CA LYS A 213 -5.88 18.62 4.26
C LYS A 213 -4.98 19.15 5.38
N LEU A 214 -4.00 18.35 5.83
CA LEU A 214 -3.22 18.67 7.04
C LEU A 214 -1.76 19.01 6.80
N LEU A 215 -1.20 18.54 5.69
CA LEU A 215 0.22 18.60 5.49
C LEU A 215 0.59 19.84 4.67
N ASP A 216 0.34 21.01 5.25
CA ASP A 216 1.24 22.13 4.98
C ASP A 216 2.41 21.94 5.93
N LEU A 217 3.47 21.25 5.48
CA LEU A 217 4.74 21.17 6.21
C LEU A 217 5.37 22.57 6.21
N PRO A 218 5.27 23.37 7.30
CA PRO A 218 5.77 24.73 7.26
C PRO A 218 7.30 24.71 7.36
N GLN A 219 7.97 25.55 6.56
CA GLN A 219 9.39 25.92 6.72
C GLN A 219 10.39 24.76 6.73
N LEU A 220 10.44 24.02 5.62
CA LEU A 220 11.53 23.08 5.31
C LEU A 220 12.81 23.78 4.83
N GLU A 221 12.84 25.12 4.77
CA GLU A 221 13.99 25.89 4.26
C GLU A 221 15.23 25.76 5.16
N ALA A 222 15.04 25.45 6.44
CA ALA A 222 16.14 25.20 7.38
C ALA A 222 16.76 23.79 7.21
N LEU A 223 16.14 22.91 6.43
CA LEU A 223 16.64 21.57 6.15
C LEU A 223 17.51 21.58 4.89
N GLY A 224 18.51 20.72 4.86
CA GLY A 224 19.29 20.49 3.65
C GLY A 224 18.43 19.99 2.49
N LYS A 225 18.99 20.14 1.27
CA LYS A 225 18.27 19.93 0.01
C LYS A 225 17.74 18.51 -0.11
N LEU A 226 18.55 17.50 0.22
CA LEU A 226 18.17 16.09 0.10
C LEU A 226 17.10 15.73 1.13
N VAL A 227 17.25 16.14 2.39
CA VAL A 227 16.23 15.88 3.42
C VAL A 227 14.89 16.51 3.04
N ARG A 228 14.89 17.76 2.55
CA ARG A 228 13.67 18.43 2.09
C ARG A 228 12.99 17.67 0.94
N GLN A 229 13.76 17.29 -0.09
CA GLN A 229 13.21 16.50 -1.20
C GLN A 229 12.68 15.15 -0.70
N GLY A 230 13.34 14.50 0.25
CA GLY A 230 12.85 13.27 0.87
C GLY A 230 11.52 13.44 1.59
N LEU A 231 11.31 14.55 2.29
CA LEU A 231 10.01 14.86 2.93
C LEU A 231 8.91 15.18 1.89
N GLU A 232 9.25 15.84 0.78
CA GLU A 232 8.32 16.04 -0.33
C GLU A 232 7.89 14.70 -0.95
N LYS A 233 8.80 13.73 -1.03
CA LYS A 233 8.51 12.36 -1.49
C LYS A 233 7.58 11.62 -0.56
N LEU A 234 7.81 11.74 0.75
CA LEU A 234 6.90 11.22 1.76
C LEU A 234 5.49 11.82 1.60
N ASN A 235 5.39 13.13 1.42
CA ASN A 235 4.11 13.80 1.16
C ASN A 235 3.43 13.29 -0.11
N ASN A 236 4.17 13.10 -1.20
CA ASN A 236 3.62 12.54 -2.44
C ASN A 236 3.05 11.13 -2.22
N ALA A 237 3.70 10.30 -1.41
CA ALA A 237 3.20 8.98 -1.04
C ALA A 237 1.91 9.08 -0.22
N ILE A 238 1.88 9.97 0.78
CA ILE A 238 0.68 10.23 1.61
C ILE A 238 -0.48 10.73 0.75
N ASP A 239 -0.24 11.69 -0.14
CA ASP A 239 -1.23 12.22 -1.07
C ASP A 239 -1.75 11.14 -2.02
N ALA A 240 -0.87 10.25 -2.48
CA ALA A 240 -1.28 9.12 -3.31
C ALA A 240 -2.23 8.19 -2.55
N LEU A 241 -1.95 7.92 -1.27
CA LEU A 241 -2.81 7.11 -0.41
C LEU A 241 -4.13 7.81 -0.04
N LEU A 242 -4.12 9.12 0.22
CA LEU A 242 -5.33 9.91 0.47
C LEU A 242 -6.25 9.89 -0.74
N ASN A 243 -5.70 10.14 -1.93
CA ASN A 243 -6.43 10.06 -3.18
C ASN A 243 -6.85 8.62 -3.50
N LEU A 244 -6.04 7.63 -3.09
CA LEU A 244 -6.40 6.23 -3.21
C LEU A 244 -7.68 5.96 -2.46
N VAL A 245 -7.89 6.41 -1.23
CA VAL A 245 -9.14 6.07 -0.49
C VAL A 245 -10.28 7.05 -0.73
N GLY A 246 -9.97 8.33 -0.89
CA GLY A 246 -10.94 9.42 -0.97
C GLY A 246 -11.45 9.88 0.40
N ASN A 247 -11.70 11.19 0.52
CA ASN A 247 -12.09 11.82 1.79
C ASN A 247 -13.40 11.28 2.36
N ASP A 248 -14.35 10.90 1.52
CA ASP A 248 -15.65 10.37 1.98
C ASP A 248 -15.50 8.98 2.59
N ALA A 249 -14.65 8.12 2.01
CA ALA A 249 -14.33 6.82 2.59
C ALA A 249 -13.60 6.98 3.93
N LEU A 250 -12.65 7.93 4.01
CA LEU A 250 -11.95 8.26 5.25
C LEU A 250 -12.89 8.71 6.37
N LYS A 251 -13.86 9.57 6.05
CA LYS A 251 -14.88 10.00 7.03
C LYS A 251 -15.70 8.82 7.55
N ARG A 252 -16.06 7.87 6.68
CA ARG A 252 -16.84 6.68 7.06
C ARG A 252 -16.05 5.67 7.91
N VAL A 253 -14.74 5.55 7.70
CA VAL A 253 -13.89 4.62 8.45
C VAL A 253 -13.29 5.23 9.72
N LYS A 254 -13.41 6.55 9.91
CA LYS A 254 -12.86 7.27 11.07
C LYS A 254 -13.32 6.69 12.41
N GLU A 255 -14.60 6.37 12.55
CA GLU A 255 -15.15 5.77 13.78
C GLU A 255 -14.57 4.37 14.03
N LYS A 256 -14.47 3.56 12.97
CA LYS A 256 -13.86 2.22 13.01
C LYS A 256 -12.38 2.27 13.39
N LEU A 257 -11.65 3.29 12.93
CA LEU A 257 -10.25 3.51 13.30
C LEU A 257 -10.09 3.92 14.76
N ALA A 258 -10.98 4.78 15.27
CA ALA A 258 -10.98 5.16 16.68
C ALA A 258 -11.25 3.94 17.57
N GLU A 259 -12.23 3.11 17.20
CA GLU A 259 -12.53 1.85 17.90
C GLU A 259 -11.34 0.89 17.89
N LEU A 260 -10.70 0.71 16.73
CA LEU A 260 -9.50 -0.13 16.59
C LEU A 260 -8.37 0.38 17.49
N TRP A 261 -8.11 1.69 17.47
CA TRP A 261 -7.08 2.33 18.28
C TRP A 261 -7.35 2.17 19.78
N GLU A 262 -8.59 2.39 20.23
CA GLU A 262 -8.96 2.24 21.64
C GLU A 262 -8.74 0.81 22.13
N LYS A 263 -9.26 -0.19 21.41
CA LYS A 263 -9.11 -1.61 21.76
C LYS A 263 -7.65 -2.05 21.79
N PHE A 264 -6.83 -1.50 20.90
CA PHE A 264 -5.42 -1.81 20.84
C PHE A 264 -4.60 -1.11 21.95
N SER A 265 -4.86 0.18 22.19
CA SER A 265 -4.18 0.95 23.24
C SER A 265 -4.43 0.39 24.64
N GLY A 266 -5.58 -0.28 24.85
CA GLY A 266 -5.91 -1.02 26.07
C GLY A 266 -5.14 -2.33 26.30
N GLY A 267 -4.18 -2.71 25.44
CA GLY A 267 -3.28 -3.86 25.66
C GLY A 267 -3.91 -5.25 25.45
N LYS A 268 -5.10 -5.32 24.85
CA LYS A 268 -5.78 -6.60 24.54
C LYS A 268 -5.32 -7.10 23.17
N ASP A 269 -4.78 -8.32 23.09
CA ASP A 269 -4.51 -8.98 21.80
C ASP A 269 -5.83 -9.49 21.19
N VAL A 270 -6.62 -8.55 20.68
CA VAL A 270 -7.93 -8.79 20.05
C VAL A 270 -7.95 -8.31 18.60
N LEU A 271 -6.78 -8.01 18.02
CA LEU A 271 -6.69 -7.37 16.70
C LEU A 271 -7.39 -8.20 15.62
N THR A 272 -7.21 -9.53 15.61
CA THR A 272 -7.90 -10.44 14.69
C THR A 272 -9.42 -10.32 14.81
N GLN A 273 -9.97 -10.41 16.02
CA GLN A 273 -11.42 -10.33 16.26
C GLN A 273 -12.00 -8.96 15.87
N VAL A 274 -11.24 -7.89 16.11
CA VAL A 274 -11.63 -6.54 15.68
C VAL A 274 -11.65 -6.45 14.16
N LEU A 275 -10.64 -6.97 13.47
CA LEU A 275 -10.60 -6.97 12.00
C LEU A 275 -11.72 -7.82 11.41
N GLU A 276 -11.96 -9.03 11.94
CA GLU A 276 -13.09 -9.88 11.54
C GLU A 276 -14.43 -9.15 11.66
N HIS A 277 -14.64 -8.45 12.78
CA HIS A 277 -15.84 -7.64 12.99
C HIS A 277 -15.92 -6.48 12.00
N LEU A 278 -14.84 -5.71 11.83
CA LEU A 278 -14.80 -4.56 10.95
C LEU A 278 -15.01 -4.93 9.48
N PHE A 279 -14.48 -6.08 9.06
CA PHE A 279 -14.63 -6.64 7.71
C PHE A 279 -15.94 -7.39 7.51
N GLY A 280 -16.75 -7.56 8.57
CA GLY A 280 -18.04 -8.24 8.45
C GLY A 280 -17.90 -9.71 8.05
N VAL A 281 -16.86 -10.40 8.52
CA VAL A 281 -16.57 -11.81 8.19
C VAL A 281 -17.79 -12.69 8.49
N THR A 282 -18.33 -12.61 9.70
CA THR A 282 -19.50 -13.40 10.12
C THR A 282 -20.74 -13.15 9.25
N ALA A 283 -20.98 -11.90 8.85
CA ALA A 283 -22.11 -11.56 7.98
C ALA A 283 -21.91 -12.15 6.57
N THR A 284 -20.67 -12.14 6.08
CA THR A 284 -20.31 -12.71 4.78
C THR A 284 -20.40 -14.24 4.80
N GLU A 285 -19.94 -14.90 5.87
CA GLU A 285 -20.08 -16.34 6.06
C GLU A 285 -21.54 -16.80 6.12
N ALA A 286 -22.40 -16.04 6.80
CA ALA A 286 -23.83 -16.32 6.84
C ALA A 286 -24.46 -16.25 5.44
N LYS A 287 -24.06 -15.26 4.65
CA LYS A 287 -24.49 -15.08 3.25
C LYS A 287 -24.00 -16.22 2.34
N ILE A 288 -22.75 -16.64 2.49
CA ILE A 288 -22.19 -17.82 1.79
C ILE A 288 -23.02 -19.06 2.11
N LYS A 289 -23.35 -19.27 3.39
CA LYS A 289 -24.17 -20.40 3.81
C LYS A 289 -25.54 -20.36 3.16
N GLU A 290 -26.23 -19.22 3.23
CA GLU A 290 -27.55 -19.01 2.61
C GLU A 290 -27.53 -19.35 1.11
N VAL A 291 -26.59 -18.77 0.36
CA VAL A 291 -26.53 -18.98 -1.10
C VAL A 291 -26.21 -20.42 -1.45
N CYS A 292 -25.28 -21.08 -0.74
CA CYS A 292 -24.95 -22.49 -0.98
C CYS A 292 -26.10 -23.46 -0.64
N GLU A 293 -27.10 -23.04 0.13
CA GLU A 293 -28.31 -23.83 0.42
C GLU A 293 -29.38 -23.68 -0.66
N LEU A 294 -29.25 -22.73 -1.59
CA LEU A 294 -30.22 -22.55 -2.69
C LEU A 294 -30.27 -23.78 -3.61
N GLN A 295 -31.48 -24.06 -4.09
CA GLN A 295 -31.74 -25.01 -5.17
C GLN A 295 -31.52 -24.33 -6.52
N GLY A 296 -31.09 -25.08 -7.53
CA GLY A 296 -30.85 -24.55 -8.88
C GLY A 296 -29.50 -23.88 -9.09
N LEU A 297 -28.56 -24.01 -8.15
CA LEU A 297 -27.17 -23.60 -8.37
C LEU A 297 -26.53 -24.40 -9.52
N ILE A 298 -25.76 -23.72 -10.35
CA ILE A 298 -25.10 -24.30 -11.52
C ILE A 298 -23.67 -24.69 -11.15
N LEU A 299 -23.32 -25.97 -11.33
CA LEU A 299 -22.00 -26.53 -11.00
C LEU A 299 -20.84 -25.65 -11.51
N GLY A 300 -20.84 -25.34 -12.81
CA GLY A 300 -19.77 -24.52 -13.42
C GLY A 300 -19.68 -23.11 -12.85
N THR A 301 -20.78 -22.51 -12.40
CA THR A 301 -20.79 -21.18 -11.78
C THR A 301 -20.19 -21.22 -10.38
N VAL A 302 -20.47 -22.27 -9.60
CA VAL A 302 -19.89 -22.46 -8.26
C VAL A 302 -18.38 -22.71 -8.35
N ASP A 303 -17.96 -23.58 -9.27
CA ASP A 303 -16.56 -23.87 -9.58
C ASP A 303 -15.78 -22.61 -10.04
N GLN A 304 -16.40 -21.79 -10.90
CA GLN A 304 -15.85 -20.49 -11.28
C GLN A 304 -15.75 -19.57 -10.07
N GLY A 305 -16.78 -19.51 -9.21
CA GLY A 305 -16.75 -18.73 -7.98
C GLY A 305 -15.59 -19.12 -7.05
N SER A 306 -15.27 -20.41 -6.92
CA SER A 306 -14.09 -20.87 -6.17
C SER A 306 -12.79 -20.37 -6.77
N THR A 307 -12.70 -20.34 -8.10
CA THR A 307 -11.53 -19.83 -8.83
C THR A 307 -11.39 -18.31 -8.65
N ASP A 308 -12.50 -17.57 -8.75
CA ASP A 308 -12.55 -16.12 -8.53
C ASP A 308 -12.09 -15.77 -7.09
N LEU A 309 -12.44 -16.58 -6.09
CA LEU A 309 -12.02 -16.38 -4.70
C LEU A 309 -10.51 -16.59 -4.49
N GLN A 310 -9.91 -17.57 -5.17
CA GLN A 310 -8.46 -17.77 -5.13
C GLN A 310 -7.71 -16.59 -5.75
N GLU A 311 -8.18 -16.11 -6.90
CA GLU A 311 -7.62 -14.92 -7.55
C GLU A 311 -7.77 -13.68 -6.65
N LEU A 312 -8.94 -13.50 -6.04
CA LEU A 312 -9.22 -12.41 -5.10
C LEU A 312 -8.25 -12.45 -3.91
N ALA A 313 -8.05 -13.61 -3.28
CA ALA A 313 -7.14 -13.77 -2.15
C ALA A 313 -5.68 -13.50 -2.54
N ALA A 314 -5.23 -14.02 -3.68
CA ALA A 314 -3.87 -13.80 -4.18
C ALA A 314 -3.61 -12.33 -4.50
N ARG A 315 -4.59 -11.63 -5.10
CA ARG A 315 -4.51 -10.20 -5.36
C ARG A 315 -4.47 -9.38 -4.08
N TYR A 316 -5.29 -9.73 -3.09
CA TYR A 316 -5.27 -9.07 -1.79
C TYR A 316 -3.90 -9.18 -1.11
N LYS A 317 -3.33 -10.40 -1.10
CA LYS A 317 -1.99 -10.66 -0.58
C LYS A 317 -0.92 -9.79 -1.28
N GLY A 318 -1.00 -9.67 -2.60
CA GLY A 318 -0.12 -8.77 -3.38
C GLY A 318 -0.23 -7.31 -2.93
N GLN A 319 -1.46 -6.79 -2.78
CA GLN A 319 -1.70 -5.43 -2.30
C GLN A 319 -1.22 -5.22 -0.85
N MET A 320 -1.41 -6.19 0.03
CA MET A 320 -0.94 -6.12 1.42
C MET A 320 0.58 -6.21 1.53
N LYS A 321 1.26 -6.92 0.63
CA LYS A 321 2.73 -6.89 0.53
C LYS A 321 3.24 -5.49 0.22
N LEU A 322 2.60 -4.77 -0.70
CA LEU A 322 2.93 -3.37 -0.99
C LEU A 322 2.64 -2.46 0.21
N ALA A 323 1.46 -2.61 0.83
CA ALA A 323 1.08 -1.84 2.01
C ALA A 323 2.05 -2.07 3.19
N LYS A 324 2.50 -3.32 3.40
CA LYS A 324 3.54 -3.67 4.37
C LYS A 324 4.87 -3.02 4.03
N GLY A 325 5.23 -2.97 2.75
CA GLY A 325 6.41 -2.25 2.27
C GLY A 325 6.35 -0.75 2.62
N ILE A 326 5.20 -0.11 2.41
CA ILE A 326 4.98 1.30 2.75
C ILE A 326 5.06 1.51 4.27
N ALA A 327 4.40 0.66 5.05
CA ALA A 327 4.44 0.68 6.51
C ALA A 327 5.88 0.51 7.04
N GLY A 328 6.65 -0.41 6.47
CA GLY A 328 8.07 -0.58 6.79
C GLY A 328 8.91 0.64 6.42
N GLY A 329 8.61 1.30 5.30
CA GLY A 329 9.22 2.58 4.94
C GLY A 329 8.95 3.68 5.96
N LEU A 330 7.70 3.80 6.43
CA LEU A 330 7.34 4.72 7.51
C LEU A 330 8.11 4.42 8.80
N ALA A 331 8.29 3.15 9.16
CA ALA A 331 9.04 2.74 10.35
C ALA A 331 10.52 3.15 10.28
N ILE A 332 11.12 3.15 9.09
CA ILE A 332 12.51 3.57 8.85
C ILE A 332 12.64 5.09 8.91
N VAL A 333 11.67 5.82 8.36
CA VAL A 333 11.68 7.29 8.33
C VAL A 333 11.30 7.89 9.70
N ALA A 334 10.50 7.17 10.50
CA ALA A 334 10.02 7.63 11.80
C ALA A 334 11.13 8.12 12.76
N PRO A 335 12.25 7.38 12.98
CA PRO A 335 13.37 7.87 13.79
C PRO A 335 13.97 9.20 13.29
N ALA A 336 14.13 9.36 11.97
CA ALA A 336 14.65 10.61 11.40
C ALA A 336 13.67 11.78 11.61
N VAL A 337 12.37 11.50 11.59
CA VAL A 337 11.31 12.49 11.85
C VAL A 337 11.23 12.89 13.32
N VAL A 338 11.33 11.93 14.26
CA VAL A 338 11.38 12.25 15.70
C VAL A 338 12.56 13.15 15.99
N TRP A 339 13.69 12.93 15.35
CA TRP A 339 14.83 13.84 15.44
C TRP A 339 14.50 15.26 14.92
N LEU A 340 13.85 15.36 13.76
CA LEU A 340 13.41 16.64 13.18
C LEU A 340 12.36 17.38 14.03
N SER A 341 11.72 16.71 14.98
CA SER A 341 10.63 17.27 15.80
C SER A 341 11.04 18.48 16.62
N GLY A 342 12.31 18.55 17.05
CA GLY A 342 12.86 19.69 17.79
C GLY A 342 12.91 20.98 16.95
N ALA A 343 13.04 20.85 15.63
CA ALA A 343 12.98 21.96 14.68
C ALA A 343 11.56 22.21 14.18
N ASN A 344 10.74 21.16 14.05
CA ASN A 344 9.36 21.28 13.59
C ASN A 344 8.47 20.15 14.18
N PRO A 345 7.64 20.43 15.20
CA PRO A 345 6.76 19.42 15.80
C PRO A 345 5.69 18.90 14.84
N GLY A 346 5.42 19.60 13.73
CA GLY A 346 4.48 19.17 12.69
C GLY A 346 4.91 17.90 11.95
N VAL A 347 6.21 17.60 11.90
CA VAL A 347 6.72 16.40 11.20
C VAL A 347 6.32 15.11 11.94
N VAL A 348 6.29 15.13 13.27
CA VAL A 348 5.81 13.99 14.09
C VAL A 348 4.33 13.73 13.82
N LEU A 349 3.52 14.80 13.74
CA LEU A 349 2.12 14.69 13.38
C LEU A 349 1.94 14.14 11.95
N ALA A 350 2.82 14.52 11.02
CA ALA A 350 2.81 14.00 9.65
C ALA A 350 3.00 12.49 9.57
N VAL A 351 3.98 11.95 10.30
CA VAL A 351 4.20 10.50 10.35
C VAL A 351 3.07 9.81 11.09
N ALA A 352 2.56 10.36 12.19
CA ALA A 352 1.38 9.82 12.86
C ALA A 352 0.18 9.75 11.92
N PHE A 353 -0.04 10.81 11.13
CA PHE A 353 -1.07 10.88 10.11
C PHE A 353 -0.86 9.84 9.01
N ALA A 354 0.36 9.68 8.48
CA ALA A 354 0.68 8.68 7.48
C ALA A 354 0.42 7.26 8.00
N SER A 355 0.82 6.96 9.24
CA SER A 355 0.55 5.68 9.90
C SER A 355 -0.95 5.43 10.06
N VAL A 356 -1.70 6.39 10.57
CA VAL A 356 -3.15 6.29 10.72
C VAL A 356 -3.84 6.11 9.36
N LEU A 357 -3.39 6.84 8.33
CA LEU A 357 -3.86 6.71 6.96
C LEU A 357 -3.58 5.31 6.39
N MET A 358 -2.41 4.74 6.66
CA MET A 358 -2.10 3.38 6.23
C MET A 358 -3.05 2.34 6.83
N ILE A 359 -3.38 2.47 8.13
CA ILE A 359 -4.40 1.62 8.75
C ILE A 359 -5.75 1.83 8.06
N ALA A 360 -6.13 3.08 7.77
CA ALA A 360 -7.37 3.40 7.06
C ALA A 360 -7.45 2.74 5.68
N VAL A 361 -6.37 2.80 4.90
CA VAL A 361 -6.25 2.17 3.59
C VAL A 361 -6.43 0.66 3.70
N VAL A 362 -5.71 0.01 4.62
CA VAL A 362 -5.83 -1.44 4.83
C VAL A 362 -7.25 -1.84 5.23
N LEU A 363 -7.86 -1.09 6.15
CA LEU A 363 -9.23 -1.38 6.58
C LEU A 363 -10.23 -1.26 5.44
N LEU A 364 -10.16 -0.17 4.66
CA LEU A 364 -11.06 0.07 3.55
C LEU A 364 -10.89 -0.97 2.43
N LEU A 365 -9.65 -1.40 2.15
CA LEU A 365 -9.39 -2.48 1.20
C LEU A 365 -9.91 -3.81 1.74
N GLY A 366 -9.67 -4.15 3.01
CA GLY A 366 -10.21 -5.37 3.62
C GLY A 366 -11.73 -5.43 3.59
N MET A 367 -12.39 -4.31 3.88
CA MET A 367 -13.85 -4.17 3.74
C MET A 367 -14.32 -4.38 2.30
N ASP A 368 -13.63 -3.81 1.31
CA ASP A 368 -13.99 -3.97 -0.10
C ASP A 368 -13.84 -5.43 -0.57
N TYR A 369 -12.76 -6.10 -0.17
CA TYR A 369 -12.51 -7.50 -0.50
C TYR A 369 -13.46 -8.47 0.21
N ALA A 370 -13.93 -8.15 1.42
CA ALA A 370 -14.96 -8.92 2.10
C ALA A 370 -16.38 -8.63 1.57
N ASP A 371 -16.59 -7.60 0.73
CA ASP A 371 -17.90 -7.02 0.36
C ASP A 371 -18.68 -6.49 1.59
N SER A 372 -17.99 -5.92 2.58
CA SER A 372 -18.63 -5.25 3.72
C SER A 372 -18.67 -3.73 3.54
N GLY A 373 -19.86 -3.15 3.68
CA GLY A 373 -20.09 -1.70 3.63
C GLY A 373 -20.00 -1.04 2.25
N ARG A 374 -19.47 -1.72 1.22
CA ARG A 374 -19.42 -1.27 -0.19
C ARG A 374 -18.97 0.19 -0.35
N ILE A 375 -17.91 0.55 0.38
CA ILE A 375 -17.42 1.93 0.45
C ILE A 375 -16.61 2.29 -0.80
N LEU A 376 -15.63 1.44 -1.18
CA LEU A 376 -14.74 1.70 -2.30
C LEU A 376 -15.27 1.13 -3.63
N GLN A 377 -15.87 -0.06 -3.59
CA GLN A 377 -16.45 -0.78 -4.73
C GLN A 377 -15.45 -0.98 -5.87
N ARG A 378 -14.23 -1.43 -5.58
CA ARG A 378 -13.16 -1.58 -6.59
C ARG A 378 -12.94 -2.99 -7.03
N VAL A 379 -13.27 -3.95 -6.17
CA VAL A 379 -13.16 -5.38 -6.48
C VAL A 379 -14.51 -6.06 -6.38
N ARG A 380 -14.65 -7.22 -7.02
CA ARG A 380 -15.73 -8.16 -6.73
C ARG A 380 -15.37 -8.88 -5.43
N GLY A 381 -15.78 -8.32 -4.29
CA GLY A 381 -15.48 -8.90 -2.98
C GLY A 381 -16.14 -10.27 -2.79
N VAL A 382 -15.76 -11.00 -1.74
CA VAL A 382 -16.27 -12.34 -1.42
C VAL A 382 -17.80 -12.38 -1.47
N GLY A 383 -18.47 -11.45 -0.80
CA GLY A 383 -19.93 -11.39 -0.82
C GLY A 383 -20.54 -11.09 -2.19
N GLU A 384 -19.88 -10.35 -3.07
CA GLU A 384 -20.36 -10.08 -4.44
C GLU A 384 -20.19 -11.31 -5.33
N ILE A 385 -19.05 -12.02 -5.20
CA ILE A 385 -18.84 -13.31 -5.86
C ILE A 385 -19.91 -14.31 -5.40
N THR A 386 -20.21 -14.36 -4.11
CA THR A 386 -21.28 -15.21 -3.56
C THR A 386 -22.64 -14.88 -4.18
N GLU A 387 -23.01 -13.61 -4.30
CA GLU A 387 -24.29 -13.23 -4.92
C GLU A 387 -24.39 -13.63 -6.39
N SER A 388 -23.26 -13.63 -7.11
CA SER A 388 -23.24 -14.05 -8.52
C SER A 388 -23.54 -15.55 -8.73
N LEU A 389 -23.54 -16.35 -7.66
CA LEU A 389 -23.93 -17.75 -7.72
C LEU A 389 -25.45 -17.94 -7.74
N ARG A 390 -26.24 -16.93 -7.34
CA ARG A 390 -27.70 -17.08 -7.25
C ARG A 390 -28.28 -17.45 -8.62
N PRO A 391 -29.25 -18.38 -8.70
CA PRO A 391 -29.92 -18.71 -9.96
C PRO A 391 -30.59 -17.47 -10.55
N ALA A 392 -30.52 -17.31 -11.88
CA ALA A 392 -31.30 -16.29 -12.56
C ALA A 392 -32.81 -16.58 -12.37
N VAL A 393 -33.54 -15.57 -11.92
CA VAL A 393 -35.01 -15.62 -11.73
C VAL A 393 -35.73 -15.57 -13.06
#